data_AF-A0A087YNB1-F1
#
_entry.id   AF-A0A087YNB1-F1
#
_cell.length_a   1.000
_cell.length_b   1.000
_cell.length_c   1.000
_cell.angle_alpha   90.00
_cell.angle_beta   90.00
_cell.angle_gamma   90.00
#
_symmetry.space_group_name_H-M   'P 1'
#
loop_
_entity.id
_entity.type
_entity.pdbx_description
1 polymer ?
#
loop_
_entity_poly.entity_id
_entity_poly.type
_entity_poly.pdbx_seq_one_letter_code
_entity_poly.pdbx_strand_id
1 'polypeptide(L)'
;FLAIIIFSGLVQVPSKPDFWRTKWPYNFPFPRSCMTRDRFESILWSLHLSNKGTPQYDRLFKLKPLYDDIRVACKTHFQPMREICIEERMVASKARIDFKQFMRDKPTRFGYKLFVLADSRTGYTWNFFIYQGKSAVVREERLSTTSVMDLMEFGLLGKGYHLYLDNFYSSPYLFQKLASNSTAACSTIRQNRVGFPKTTLNNLPRSAQRGEMRWIRKDGLLFIKWKDTKEVTVCSTFHKAFSGATVKRTVKEAGHWVVKDVPVPGAVKDYNKFMGVIRLSPNVVYFYTTFRFKSLYYFFV
;
A
#
# COMPACT_ATOMS: atom_id res chain seq x y z
N PHE A 1 6.55 5.00 28.95
CA PHE A 1 5.23 4.87 28.31
C PHE A 1 5.33 4.20 26.94
N LEU A 2 5.99 4.83 25.94
CA LEU A 2 6.11 4.27 24.57
C LEU A 2 6.72 2.85 24.53
N ALA A 3 7.72 2.57 25.37
CA ALA A 3 8.30 1.23 25.45
C ALA A 3 7.27 0.13 25.83
N ILE A 4 6.30 0.47 26.69
CA ILE A 4 5.20 -0.45 27.06
C ILE A 4 4.20 -0.60 25.90
N ILE A 5 3.95 0.48 25.14
CA ILE A 5 3.14 0.39 23.92
C ILE A 5 3.80 -0.55 22.92
N ILE A 6 5.10 -0.43 22.67
CA ILE A 6 5.84 -1.33 21.77
C ILE A 6 5.77 -2.77 22.28
N PHE A 7 6.04 -2.99 23.57
CA PHE A 7 5.96 -4.31 24.20
C PHE A 7 4.58 -4.96 24.04
N SER A 8 3.50 -4.19 24.17
CA SER A 8 2.14 -4.69 23.98
C SER A 8 1.82 -5.13 22.54
N GLY A 9 2.61 -4.68 21.57
CA GLY A 9 2.53 -5.15 20.18
C GLY A 9 3.20 -6.51 20.01
N LEU A 10 4.25 -6.78 20.79
CA LEU A 10 4.98 -8.05 20.78
C LEU A 10 4.26 -9.14 21.58
N VAL A 11 3.68 -8.78 22.73
CA VAL A 11 3.06 -9.72 23.66
C VAL A 11 1.55 -9.54 23.68
N GLN A 12 0.83 -10.61 23.34
CA GLN A 12 -0.63 -10.59 23.26
C GLN A 12 -1.26 -11.13 24.56
N VAL A 13 -2.07 -10.30 25.21
CA VAL A 13 -2.84 -10.67 26.41
C VAL A 13 -4.35 -10.45 26.19
N PRO A 14 -5.23 -11.13 26.95
CA PRO A 14 -6.69 -10.99 26.82
C PRO A 14 -7.19 -9.58 27.13
N SER A 15 -6.64 -8.95 28.17
CA SER A 15 -7.05 -7.63 28.62
C SER A 15 -5.87 -6.75 29.01
N LYS A 16 -6.02 -5.44 28.84
CA LYS A 16 -4.97 -4.46 29.15
C LYS A 16 -4.37 -4.58 30.56
N PRO A 17 -5.17 -4.77 31.64
CA PRO A 17 -4.60 -4.94 32.98
C PRO A 17 -3.71 -6.18 33.12
N ASP A 18 -3.84 -7.16 32.23
CA ASP A 18 -3.05 -8.40 32.31
C ASP A 18 -1.55 -8.16 32.10
N PHE A 19 -1.15 -7.07 31.43
CA PHE A 19 0.26 -6.66 31.34
C PHE A 19 0.90 -6.33 32.71
N TRP A 20 0.07 -6.00 33.72
CA TRP A 20 0.53 -5.68 35.08
C TRP A 20 0.17 -6.79 36.10
N ARG A 21 -0.22 -7.99 35.66
CA ARG A 21 -0.43 -9.10 36.59
C ARG A 21 0.89 -9.55 37.21
N THR A 22 0.81 -10.04 38.44
CA THR A 22 1.92 -10.66 39.17
C THR A 22 1.86 -12.19 39.14
N LYS A 23 0.71 -12.76 38.73
CA LYS A 23 0.45 -14.20 38.71
C LYS A 23 0.53 -14.76 37.29
N TRP A 24 0.97 -16.02 37.19
CA TRP A 24 0.95 -16.80 35.95
C TRP A 24 -0.48 -16.85 35.37
N PRO A 25 -0.67 -16.83 34.03
CA PRO A 25 0.35 -16.87 32.95
C PRO A 25 0.86 -15.50 32.46
N TYR A 26 0.41 -14.38 33.05
CA TYR A 26 0.71 -13.03 32.54
C TYR A 26 1.62 -12.22 33.49
N ASN A 27 2.52 -12.88 34.21
CA ASN A 27 3.41 -12.27 35.20
C ASN A 27 4.62 -11.55 34.58
N PHE A 28 4.40 -10.69 33.59
CA PHE A 28 5.47 -9.97 32.91
C PHE A 28 6.16 -8.97 33.86
N PRO A 29 7.50 -9.02 34.02
CA PRO A 29 8.21 -8.07 34.86
C PRO A 29 8.29 -6.68 34.20
N PHE A 30 8.52 -6.64 32.88
CA PHE A 30 8.86 -5.42 32.15
C PHE A 30 7.85 -4.26 32.29
N PRO A 31 6.52 -4.43 32.07
CA PRO A 31 5.60 -3.30 32.19
C PRO A 31 5.58 -2.70 33.59
N ARG A 32 5.64 -3.56 34.62
CA ARG A 32 5.58 -3.18 36.04
C ARG A 32 6.87 -2.52 36.53
N SER A 33 8.03 -2.96 36.04
CA SER A 33 9.31 -2.33 36.37
C SER A 33 9.44 -0.93 35.76
N CYS A 34 8.72 -0.64 34.68
CA CYS A 34 8.76 0.66 34.01
C CYS A 34 7.78 1.70 34.58
N MET A 35 6.52 1.33 34.87
CA MET A 35 5.54 2.21 35.52
C MET A 35 4.34 1.42 36.06
N THR A 36 3.59 2.02 36.99
CA THR A 36 2.32 1.45 37.45
C THR A 36 1.26 1.47 36.35
N ARG A 37 0.28 0.56 36.43
CA ARG A 37 -0.87 0.51 35.52
C ARG A 37 -1.58 1.85 35.49
N ASP A 38 -1.90 2.39 36.67
CA ASP A 38 -2.71 3.60 36.77
C ASP A 38 -1.98 4.81 36.17
N ARG A 39 -0.66 4.93 36.38
CA ARG A 39 0.15 5.97 35.71
C ARG A 39 0.15 5.79 34.18
N PHE A 40 0.28 4.56 33.68
CA PHE A 40 0.19 4.30 32.26
C PHE A 40 -1.18 4.71 31.70
N GLU A 41 -2.26 4.39 32.42
CA GLU A 41 -3.61 4.78 32.02
C GLU A 41 -3.83 6.29 32.04
N SER A 42 -3.36 6.99 33.07
CA SER A 42 -3.43 8.46 33.12
C SER A 42 -2.69 9.10 31.95
N ILE A 43 -1.45 8.67 31.66
CA ILE A 43 -0.69 9.16 30.51
C ILE A 43 -1.42 8.86 29.22
N LEU A 44 -1.95 7.64 29.08
CA LEU A 44 -2.70 7.24 27.90
C LEU A 44 -3.88 8.19 27.71
N TRP A 45 -4.77 8.36 28.68
CA TRP A 45 -5.96 9.21 28.58
C TRP A 45 -5.66 10.69 28.33
N SER A 46 -4.53 11.21 28.83
CA SER A 46 -4.16 12.62 28.71
C SER A 46 -3.23 12.93 27.52
N LEU A 47 -2.92 11.94 26.67
CA LEU A 47 -2.01 12.14 25.54
C LEU A 47 -2.63 13.10 24.51
N HIS A 48 -1.95 14.20 24.23
CA HIS A 48 -2.31 15.15 23.17
C HIS A 48 -1.07 15.51 22.37
N LEU A 49 -1.19 15.54 21.03
CA LEU A 49 -0.07 15.75 20.11
C LEU A 49 -0.09 17.14 19.45
N SER A 50 -1.09 17.95 19.77
CA SER A 50 -1.26 19.30 19.21
C SER A 50 -1.69 20.27 20.30
N ASN A 51 -1.17 21.50 20.25
CA ASN A 51 -1.71 22.60 21.05
C ASN A 51 -3.06 23.03 20.47
N LYS A 52 -4.07 23.29 21.31
CA LYS A 52 -5.38 23.77 20.86
C LYS A 52 -5.22 25.18 20.28
N GLY A 53 -5.20 25.33 18.96
CA GLY A 53 -5.32 26.64 18.34
C GLY A 53 -4.66 26.77 16.98
N THR A 54 -5.43 26.53 15.92
CA THR A 54 -5.37 27.35 14.70
C THR A 54 -6.76 27.33 14.04
N PRO A 55 -7.29 28.47 13.55
CA PRO A 55 -8.65 28.60 13.03
C PRO A 55 -8.90 27.93 11.66
N GLN A 56 -7.89 27.31 11.04
CA GLN A 56 -8.07 26.56 9.80
C GLN A 56 -8.57 25.15 10.11
N TYR A 57 -9.76 24.84 9.61
CA TYR A 57 -10.39 23.53 9.76
C TYR A 57 -9.59 22.43 9.03
N ASP A 58 -8.65 21.80 9.74
CA ASP A 58 -7.93 20.60 9.31
C ASP A 58 -8.44 19.40 10.11
N ARG A 59 -9.00 18.38 9.43
CA ARG A 59 -9.55 17.19 10.10
C ARG A 59 -8.47 16.35 10.79
N LEU A 60 -7.20 16.54 10.42
CA LEU A 60 -6.04 15.86 11.02
C LEU A 60 -5.31 16.73 12.03
N PHE A 61 -5.83 17.90 12.44
CA PHE A 61 -5.09 18.87 13.26
C PHE A 61 -4.46 18.24 14.53
N LYS A 62 -5.19 17.32 15.19
CA LYS A 62 -4.72 16.65 16.41
C LYS A 62 -3.52 15.75 16.19
N LEU A 63 -3.37 15.22 14.98
CA LEU A 63 -2.31 14.29 14.59
C LEU A 63 -1.19 15.00 13.82
N LYS A 64 -1.49 16.14 13.20
CA LYS A 64 -0.65 16.75 12.18
C LYS A 64 0.82 16.94 12.59
N PRO A 65 1.16 17.44 13.79
CA PRO A 65 2.56 17.59 14.19
C PRO A 65 3.34 16.26 14.14
N LEU A 66 2.83 15.23 14.82
CA LEU A 66 3.47 13.91 14.81
C LEU A 66 3.45 13.25 13.42
N TYR A 67 2.36 13.43 12.66
CA TYR A 67 2.26 12.89 11.31
C TYR A 67 3.29 13.50 10.36
N ASP A 68 3.51 14.81 10.43
CA ASP A 68 4.50 15.49 9.62
C ASP A 68 5.92 15.09 10.06
N ASP A 69 6.19 15.01 11.37
CA ASP A 69 7.48 14.52 11.90
C ASP A 69 7.80 13.10 11.42
N ILE A 70 6.83 12.18 11.48
CA ILE A 70 7.00 10.80 10.98
C ILE A 70 7.30 10.80 9.49
N ARG A 71 6.58 11.60 8.70
CA ARG A 71 6.80 11.66 7.24
C ARG A 71 8.17 12.23 6.91
N VAL A 72 8.62 13.26 7.63
CA VAL A 72 9.96 13.82 7.46
C VAL A 72 11.00 12.76 7.80
N ALA A 73 10.88 12.10 8.96
CA ALA A 73 11.81 11.04 9.37
C ALA A 73 11.87 9.89 8.35
N CYS A 74 10.73 9.45 7.81
CA CYS A 74 10.67 8.42 6.78
C CYS A 74 11.48 8.77 5.53
N LYS A 75 11.43 10.04 5.10
CA LYS A 75 12.16 10.52 3.92
C LYS A 75 13.63 10.77 4.20
N THR A 76 13.96 11.28 5.39
CA THR A 76 15.32 11.66 5.77
C THR A 76 16.22 10.45 6.01
N HIS A 77 15.69 9.38 6.62
CA HIS A 77 16.51 8.27 7.08
C HIS A 77 16.63 7.10 6.11
N PHE A 78 15.99 7.18 4.94
CA PHE A 78 16.04 6.10 3.95
C PHE A 78 15.86 6.62 2.53
N GLN A 79 16.81 6.27 1.65
CA GLN A 79 16.65 6.46 0.22
C GLN A 79 16.11 5.16 -0.41
N PRO A 80 14.94 5.18 -1.08
CA PRO A 80 14.40 3.99 -1.73
C PRO A 80 15.30 3.50 -2.86
N MET A 81 15.32 2.18 -3.04
CA MET A 81 15.96 1.53 -4.19
C MET A 81 15.14 1.82 -5.45
N ARG A 82 15.70 1.48 -6.62
CA ARG A 82 15.09 1.79 -7.93
C ARG A 82 13.63 1.35 -8.05
N GLU A 83 13.27 0.19 -7.48
CA GLU A 83 11.91 -0.34 -7.54
C GLU A 83 11.07 0.11 -6.34
N ILE A 84 10.03 0.90 -6.61
CA ILE A 84 9.09 1.46 -5.63
C ILE A 84 7.67 1.11 -6.03
N CYS A 85 6.73 1.14 -5.08
CA CYS A 85 5.32 1.00 -5.39
C CYS A 85 4.42 1.90 -4.56
N ILE A 86 3.23 2.19 -5.11
CA ILE A 86 2.16 2.88 -4.39
C ILE A 86 0.95 1.97 -4.22
N GLU A 87 0.43 1.92 -2.99
CA GLU A 87 -0.76 1.17 -2.63
C GLU A 87 -1.63 1.85 -1.56
N GLU A 88 -2.84 1.34 -1.40
CA GLU A 88 -3.73 1.65 -0.29
C GLU A 88 -3.52 0.71 0.91
N ARG A 89 -3.25 1.29 2.08
CA ARG A 89 -3.24 0.59 3.38
C ARG A 89 -4.43 1.00 4.25
N MET A 90 -4.88 0.08 5.09
CA MET A 90 -5.99 0.29 6.04
C MET A 90 -5.48 0.20 7.47
N VAL A 91 -5.75 1.24 8.26
CA VAL A 91 -5.47 1.27 9.70
C VAL A 91 -6.80 1.15 10.43
N ALA A 92 -6.98 0.07 11.20
CA ALA A 92 -8.24 -0.20 11.90
C ALA A 92 -8.60 0.96 12.82
N SER A 93 -9.88 1.33 12.85
CA SER A 93 -10.35 2.31 13.83
C SER A 93 -11.78 2.05 14.25
N LYS A 94 -12.01 2.13 15.57
CA LYS A 94 -13.34 2.14 16.18
C LYS A 94 -13.86 3.55 16.43
N ALA A 95 -13.07 4.56 16.11
CA ALA A 95 -13.45 5.96 16.26
C ALA A 95 -14.70 6.30 15.43
N ARG A 96 -15.51 7.21 15.97
CA ARG A 96 -16.64 7.82 15.27
C ARG A 96 -16.14 9.08 14.58
N ILE A 97 -15.52 8.88 13.43
CA ILE A 97 -15.01 9.94 12.55
C ILE A 97 -15.68 9.86 11.18
N ASP A 98 -15.75 11.01 10.53
CA ASP A 98 -16.42 11.26 9.26
C ASP A 98 -15.66 10.73 8.04
N PHE A 99 -14.32 10.68 8.07
CA PHE A 99 -13.50 10.20 6.94
C PHE A 99 -13.06 8.73 7.03
N LYS A 100 -13.65 7.95 7.94
CA LYS A 100 -13.44 6.48 7.98
C LYS A 100 -13.90 5.84 6.66
N GLN A 101 -13.08 4.95 6.11
CA GLN A 101 -13.35 4.26 4.85
C GLN A 101 -13.74 2.80 5.07
N PHE A 102 -14.54 2.28 4.15
CA PHE A 102 -14.80 0.85 4.00
C PHE A 102 -14.10 0.30 2.76
N MET A 103 -13.32 -0.76 2.92
CA MET A 103 -12.64 -1.47 1.82
C MET A 103 -12.89 -2.97 1.95
N ARG A 104 -13.81 -3.48 1.13
CA ARG A 104 -14.29 -4.88 1.15
C ARG A 104 -13.17 -5.91 1.09
N ASP A 105 -12.18 -5.67 0.23
CA ASP A 105 -11.16 -6.66 -0.13
C ASP A 105 -9.89 -6.58 0.74
N LYS A 106 -9.90 -5.78 1.81
CA LYS A 106 -8.79 -5.68 2.76
C LYS A 106 -9.10 -6.46 4.05
N PRO A 107 -8.09 -7.06 4.71
CA PRO A 107 -8.28 -7.74 6.00
C PRO A 107 -8.94 -6.82 7.04
N THR A 108 -8.44 -5.59 7.15
CA THR A 108 -9.08 -4.51 7.89
C THR A 108 -10.04 -3.76 6.99
N ARG A 109 -11.34 -4.06 7.11
CA ARG A 109 -12.35 -3.49 6.23
C ARG A 109 -12.77 -2.07 6.59
N PHE A 110 -12.70 -1.67 7.86
CA PHE A 110 -13.12 -0.35 8.34
C PHE A 110 -11.97 0.36 9.06
N GLY A 111 -11.69 1.61 8.67
CA GLY A 111 -10.62 2.37 9.30
C GLY A 111 -10.15 3.58 8.50
N TYR A 112 -8.96 4.08 8.84
CA TYR A 112 -8.29 5.10 8.06
C TYR A 112 -7.67 4.48 6.82
N LYS A 113 -7.93 5.09 5.67
CA LYS A 113 -7.27 4.74 4.42
C LYS A 113 -6.02 5.60 4.27
N LEU A 114 -4.88 4.95 4.06
CA LEU A 114 -3.61 5.60 3.75
C LEU A 114 -3.22 5.29 2.31
N PHE A 115 -2.79 6.30 1.57
CA PHE A 115 -2.04 6.13 0.33
C PHE A 115 -0.56 6.10 0.67
N VAL A 116 0.16 5.06 0.28
CA VAL A 116 1.52 4.80 0.74
C VAL A 116 2.44 4.58 -0.45
N LEU A 117 3.55 5.31 -0.48
CA LEU A 117 4.72 5.06 -1.33
C LEU A 117 5.76 4.30 -0.52
N ALA A 118 6.14 3.12 -1.00
CA ALA A 118 7.08 2.26 -0.33
C ALA A 118 8.11 1.66 -1.28
N ASP A 119 9.27 1.32 -0.73
CA ASP A 119 10.31 0.58 -1.40
C ASP A 119 9.88 -0.87 -1.62
N SER A 120 9.91 -1.34 -2.87
CA SER A 120 9.38 -2.65 -3.23
C SER A 120 10.26 -3.81 -2.78
N ARG A 121 11.50 -3.58 -2.33
CA ARG A 121 12.41 -4.63 -1.88
C ARG A 121 12.31 -4.88 -0.38
N THR A 122 12.21 -3.80 0.39
CA THR A 122 12.22 -3.81 1.86
C THR A 122 10.83 -3.67 2.46
N GLY A 123 9.87 -3.14 1.70
CA GLY A 123 8.55 -2.76 2.20
C GLY A 123 8.55 -1.47 3.04
N TYR A 124 9.69 -0.77 3.11
CA TYR A 124 9.84 0.46 3.87
C TYR A 124 8.92 1.55 3.32
N THR A 125 8.13 2.18 4.19
CA THR A 125 7.27 3.30 3.83
C THR A 125 8.10 4.58 3.78
N TRP A 126 8.28 5.12 2.58
CA TRP A 126 9.05 6.34 2.35
C TRP A 126 8.17 7.60 2.46
N ASN A 127 6.96 7.55 1.90
CA ASN A 127 5.99 8.64 2.02
C ASN A 127 4.57 8.07 2.10
N PHE A 128 3.66 8.81 2.71
CA PHE A 128 2.25 8.43 2.76
C PHE A 128 1.38 9.65 3.06
N PHE A 129 0.08 9.53 2.80
CA PHE A 129 -0.90 10.45 3.36
C PHE A 129 -2.20 9.77 3.74
N ILE A 130 -2.90 10.37 4.72
CA ILE A 130 -4.19 9.89 5.20
C ILE A 130 -5.29 10.46 4.30
N TYR A 131 -6.13 9.59 3.76
CA TYR A 131 -7.28 10.00 2.97
C TYR A 131 -8.40 10.54 3.87
N GLN A 132 -8.73 11.82 3.69
CA GLN A 132 -9.73 12.55 4.49
C GLN A 132 -11.12 12.56 3.84
N GLY A 133 -11.38 11.67 2.87
CA GLY A 133 -12.61 11.68 2.09
C GLY A 133 -12.57 12.67 0.92
N LYS A 134 -13.75 12.98 0.38
CA LYS A 134 -13.87 13.91 -0.75
C LYS A 134 -13.58 15.34 -0.25
N SER A 135 -12.56 15.97 -0.84
CA SER A 135 -12.29 17.39 -0.61
C SER A 135 -13.44 18.24 -1.18
N ALA A 136 -13.73 19.37 -0.54
CA ALA A 136 -14.62 20.39 -1.09
C ALA A 136 -13.99 21.11 -2.30
N VAL A 137 -12.66 21.08 -2.39
CA VAL A 137 -11.92 21.63 -3.53
C VAL A 137 -12.04 20.66 -4.71
N VAL A 138 -12.63 21.16 -5.81
CA VAL A 138 -12.67 20.43 -7.07
C VAL A 138 -11.25 20.35 -7.61
N ARG A 139 -10.72 19.12 -7.70
CA ARG A 139 -9.47 18.87 -8.43
C ARG A 139 -9.84 18.57 -9.88
N GLU A 140 -9.13 19.19 -10.82
CA GLU A 140 -9.27 18.90 -12.25
C GLU A 140 -8.89 17.44 -12.55
N GLU A 141 -7.88 16.93 -11.86
CA GLU A 141 -7.41 15.56 -12.00
C GLU A 141 -8.08 14.57 -11.03
N ARG A 142 -8.20 13.31 -11.49
CA ARG A 142 -8.76 12.22 -10.69
C ARG A 142 -7.89 11.95 -9.47
N LEU A 143 -8.52 11.57 -8.35
CA LEU A 143 -7.85 11.14 -7.13
C LEU A 143 -6.75 10.09 -7.38
N SER A 144 -6.99 9.14 -8.30
CA SER A 144 -6.01 8.13 -8.70
C SER A 144 -4.70 8.72 -9.23
N THR A 145 -4.77 9.81 -10.00
CA THR A 145 -3.59 10.45 -10.57
C THR A 145 -2.94 11.36 -9.54
N THR A 146 -3.74 12.21 -8.88
CA THR A 146 -3.20 13.18 -7.92
C THR A 146 -2.55 12.48 -6.74
N SER A 147 -3.11 11.37 -6.24
CA SER A 147 -2.50 10.62 -5.13
C SER A 147 -1.09 10.11 -5.47
N VAL A 148 -0.87 9.71 -6.73
CA VAL A 148 0.47 9.27 -7.18
C VAL A 148 1.41 10.45 -7.29
N MET A 149 0.97 11.53 -7.93
CA MET A 149 1.80 12.73 -8.12
C MET A 149 2.14 13.41 -6.79
N ASP A 150 1.20 13.45 -5.83
CA ASP A 150 1.39 14.03 -4.50
C ASP A 150 2.38 13.20 -3.65
N LEU A 151 2.40 11.87 -3.83
CA LEU A 151 3.35 10.98 -3.13
C LEU A 151 4.75 11.00 -3.74
N MET A 152 4.82 11.15 -5.06
CA MET A 152 6.07 11.25 -5.82
C MET A 152 6.66 12.65 -5.67
N GLU A 153 7.25 12.93 -4.50
CA GLU A 153 7.99 14.17 -4.24
C GLU A 153 9.28 14.23 -5.07
N PHE A 154 9.17 14.50 -6.38
CA PHE A 154 10.27 14.40 -7.36
C PHE A 154 11.51 15.22 -7.00
N GLY A 155 11.34 16.35 -6.29
CA GLY A 155 12.46 17.17 -5.82
C GLY A 155 13.34 16.47 -4.77
N LEU A 156 12.77 15.57 -3.97
CA LEU A 156 13.50 14.77 -2.99
C LEU A 156 13.90 13.40 -3.54
N LEU A 157 12.98 12.75 -4.27
CA LEU A 157 13.20 11.40 -4.76
C LEU A 157 14.22 11.38 -5.92
N GLY A 158 14.20 12.40 -6.78
CA GLY A 158 15.00 12.43 -8.01
C GLY A 158 14.33 11.68 -9.17
N LYS A 159 15.14 11.04 -10.01
CA LYS A 159 14.73 10.44 -11.30
C LYS A 159 15.18 8.98 -11.40
N GLY A 160 14.65 8.25 -12.39
CA GLY A 160 15.11 6.89 -12.74
C GLY A 160 14.42 5.74 -11.98
N TYR A 161 13.39 6.05 -11.19
CA TYR A 161 12.62 5.05 -10.46
C TYR A 161 11.70 4.24 -11.36
N HIS A 162 11.46 2.99 -10.97
CA HIS A 162 10.48 2.09 -11.56
C HIS A 162 9.31 1.93 -10.58
N LEU A 163 8.21 2.61 -10.89
CA LEU A 163 7.01 2.66 -10.07
C LEU A 163 6.02 1.55 -10.44
N TYR A 164 5.66 0.74 -9.45
CA TYR A 164 4.63 -0.29 -9.57
C TYR A 164 3.33 0.18 -8.89
N LEU A 165 2.18 -0.07 -9.53
CA LEU A 165 0.88 0.46 -9.07
C LEU A 165 -0.23 -0.58 -9.16
N ASP A 166 -1.24 -0.49 -8.28
CA ASP A 166 -2.49 -1.22 -8.51
C ASP A 166 -3.33 -0.59 -9.64
N ASN A 167 -4.29 -1.37 -10.18
CA ASN A 167 -5.17 -0.94 -11.26
C ASN A 167 -6.10 0.23 -10.89
N PHE A 168 -6.22 0.58 -9.61
CA PHE A 168 -6.94 1.78 -9.17
C PHE A 168 -6.28 3.04 -9.75
N TYR A 169 -4.95 3.11 -9.72
CA TYR A 169 -4.14 4.24 -10.18
C TYR A 169 -3.95 4.25 -11.69
N SER A 170 -3.88 3.07 -12.30
CA SER A 170 -3.46 2.88 -13.68
C SER A 170 -4.29 3.69 -14.69
N SER A 171 -3.62 4.54 -15.47
CA SER A 171 -4.15 5.15 -16.68
C SER A 171 -3.01 5.52 -17.64
N PRO A 172 -3.25 5.51 -18.96
CA PRO A 172 -2.27 5.98 -19.94
C PRO A 172 -1.80 7.41 -19.67
N TYR A 173 -2.72 8.30 -19.29
CA TYR A 173 -2.44 9.67 -18.91
C TYR A 173 -1.44 9.78 -17.74
N LEU A 174 -1.68 9.05 -16.64
CA LEU A 174 -0.75 9.03 -15.50
C LEU A 174 0.64 8.50 -15.92
N PHE A 175 0.67 7.46 -16.76
CA PHE A 175 1.93 6.85 -17.19
C PHE A 175 2.77 7.80 -18.04
N GLN A 176 2.13 8.59 -18.89
CA GLN A 176 2.79 9.66 -19.64
C GLN A 176 3.31 10.76 -18.72
N LYS A 177 2.52 11.22 -17.73
CA LYS A 177 3.00 12.21 -16.73
C LYS A 177 4.21 11.71 -15.94
N LEU A 178 4.19 10.44 -15.52
CA LEU A 178 5.33 9.83 -14.82
C LEU A 178 6.57 9.77 -15.73
N ALA A 179 6.39 9.36 -17.00
CA ALA A 179 7.47 9.33 -17.97
C ALA A 179 8.08 10.71 -18.23
N SER A 180 7.25 11.76 -18.35
CA SER A 180 7.72 13.16 -18.46
C SER A 180 8.53 13.62 -17.24
N ASN A 181 8.26 13.04 -16.07
CA ASN A 181 9.04 13.26 -14.84
C ASN A 181 10.19 12.24 -14.68
N SER A 182 10.60 11.56 -15.76
CA SER A 182 11.68 10.56 -15.76
C SER A 182 11.47 9.43 -14.76
N THR A 183 10.21 9.06 -14.52
CA THR A 183 9.81 7.91 -13.71
C THR A 183 9.15 6.87 -14.60
N ALA A 184 9.72 5.67 -14.62
CA ALA A 184 9.15 4.54 -15.34
C ALA A 184 8.02 3.92 -14.51
N ALA A 185 7.05 3.27 -15.16
CA ALA A 185 5.85 2.76 -14.51
C ALA A 185 5.40 1.41 -15.08
N CYS A 186 4.83 0.58 -14.22
CA CYS A 186 4.26 -0.72 -14.59
C CYS A 186 3.06 -1.05 -13.69
N SER A 187 1.93 -1.41 -14.28
CA SER A 187 0.74 -1.80 -13.51
C SER A 187 -0.15 -2.77 -14.28
N THR A 188 -1.00 -3.49 -13.55
CA THR A 188 -2.22 -4.01 -14.18
C THR A 188 -3.10 -2.84 -14.61
N ILE A 189 -3.86 -3.00 -15.70
CA ILE A 189 -4.74 -1.94 -16.23
C ILE A 189 -6.09 -2.51 -16.64
N ARG A 190 -7.17 -1.79 -16.33
CA ARG A 190 -8.52 -2.17 -16.79
C ARG A 190 -8.72 -1.69 -18.23
N GLN A 191 -9.28 -2.55 -19.08
CA GLN A 191 -9.47 -2.25 -20.51
C GLN A 191 -10.49 -1.13 -20.77
N ASN A 192 -11.36 -0.82 -19.80
CA ASN A 192 -12.31 0.28 -19.87
C ASN A 192 -11.71 1.65 -19.47
N ARG A 193 -10.40 1.72 -19.15
CA ARG A 193 -9.74 2.99 -18.85
C ARG A 193 -9.68 3.87 -20.10
N VAL A 194 -9.91 5.17 -19.91
CA VAL A 194 -9.72 6.18 -20.97
C VAL A 194 -8.29 6.12 -21.48
N GLY A 195 -8.13 6.14 -22.81
CA GLY A 195 -6.83 6.02 -23.49
C GLY A 195 -6.35 4.58 -23.73
N PHE A 196 -6.97 3.56 -23.11
CA PHE A 196 -6.63 2.18 -23.40
C PHE A 196 -6.98 1.83 -24.87
N PRO A 197 -6.08 1.21 -25.65
CA PRO A 197 -6.38 0.84 -27.04
C PRO A 197 -7.57 -0.14 -27.15
N LYS A 198 -8.65 0.29 -27.79
CA LYS A 198 -9.89 -0.51 -27.96
C LYS A 198 -9.93 -1.36 -29.25
N THR A 199 -8.77 -1.68 -29.81
CA THR A 199 -8.68 -2.50 -31.03
C THR A 199 -8.95 -3.98 -30.74
N THR A 200 -9.57 -4.67 -31.68
CA THR A 200 -9.76 -6.12 -31.65
C THR A 200 -8.51 -6.89 -32.08
N LEU A 201 -7.59 -6.25 -32.82
CA LEU A 201 -6.36 -6.87 -33.35
C LEU A 201 -5.47 -7.47 -32.26
N ASN A 202 -5.53 -6.90 -31.05
CA ASN A 202 -4.71 -7.31 -29.92
C ASN A 202 -5.47 -8.21 -28.92
N ASN A 203 -6.68 -8.66 -29.24
CA ASN A 203 -7.43 -9.55 -28.36
C ASN A 203 -6.85 -10.96 -28.39
N LEU A 204 -6.82 -11.60 -27.23
CA LEU A 204 -6.59 -13.04 -27.15
C LEU A 204 -7.88 -13.76 -27.56
N PRO A 205 -7.81 -14.81 -28.40
CA PRO A 205 -8.98 -15.61 -28.71
C PRO A 205 -9.49 -16.32 -27.43
N ARG A 206 -10.77 -16.69 -27.40
CA ARG A 206 -11.33 -17.44 -26.26
C ARG A 206 -10.63 -18.79 -26.05
N SER A 207 -10.13 -19.38 -27.13
CA SER A 207 -9.34 -20.62 -27.17
C SER A 207 -7.86 -20.45 -26.79
N ALA A 208 -7.41 -19.23 -26.45
CA ALA A 208 -6.03 -18.97 -26.11
C ALA A 208 -5.54 -19.88 -24.98
N GLN A 209 -4.42 -20.54 -25.22
CA GLN A 209 -3.74 -21.40 -24.27
C GLN A 209 -2.98 -20.58 -23.23
N ARG A 210 -2.74 -21.21 -22.07
CA ARG A 210 -1.96 -20.60 -21.00
C ARG A 210 -0.54 -20.28 -21.51
N GLY A 211 -0.10 -19.04 -21.31
CA GLY A 211 1.18 -18.54 -21.79
C GLY A 211 1.08 -17.68 -23.05
N GLU A 212 -0.02 -17.78 -23.82
CA GLU A 212 -0.23 -16.92 -24.97
C GLU A 212 -0.29 -15.45 -24.56
N MET A 213 0.33 -14.60 -25.38
CA MET A 213 0.37 -13.16 -25.14
C MET A 213 0.19 -12.37 -26.44
N ARG A 214 -0.46 -11.22 -26.31
CA ARG A 214 -0.68 -10.24 -27.37
C ARG A 214 -0.27 -8.88 -26.82
N TRP A 215 0.34 -8.03 -27.64
CA TRP A 215 0.78 -6.71 -27.20
C TRP A 215 0.64 -5.65 -28.29
N ILE A 216 0.45 -4.42 -27.86
CA ILE A 216 0.43 -3.23 -28.71
C ILE A 216 1.23 -2.11 -28.05
N ARG A 217 1.94 -1.32 -28.86
CA ARG A 217 2.56 -0.07 -28.41
C ARG A 217 1.76 1.11 -28.93
N LYS A 218 1.49 2.08 -28.06
CA LYS A 218 0.84 3.34 -28.42
C LYS A 218 1.36 4.45 -27.50
N ASP A 219 1.76 5.58 -28.06
CA ASP A 219 2.19 6.77 -27.33
C ASP A 219 3.30 6.49 -26.29
N GLY A 220 4.30 5.68 -26.67
CA GLY A 220 5.39 5.26 -25.77
C GLY A 220 4.99 4.23 -24.70
N LEU A 221 3.73 3.81 -24.66
CA LEU A 221 3.22 2.81 -23.70
C LEU A 221 3.10 1.44 -24.35
N LEU A 222 3.49 0.40 -23.60
CA LEU A 222 3.32 -0.99 -23.96
C LEU A 222 2.13 -1.57 -23.21
N PHE A 223 1.13 -2.05 -23.95
CA PHE A 223 -0.03 -2.76 -23.42
C PHE A 223 0.09 -4.25 -23.76
N ILE A 224 0.11 -5.09 -22.74
CA ILE A 224 0.21 -6.55 -22.88
C ILE A 224 -1.06 -7.19 -22.37
N LYS A 225 -1.59 -8.15 -23.13
CA LYS A 225 -2.57 -9.15 -22.69
C LYS A 225 -1.87 -10.49 -22.59
N TRP A 226 -2.00 -11.16 -21.46
CA TRP A 226 -1.38 -12.46 -21.22
C TRP A 226 -2.40 -13.43 -20.64
N LYS A 227 -2.44 -14.64 -21.17
CA LYS A 227 -3.34 -15.70 -20.70
C LYS A 227 -2.66 -16.51 -19.60
N ASP A 228 -3.07 -16.32 -18.35
CA ASP A 228 -2.85 -17.31 -17.29
C ASP A 228 -4.10 -18.19 -17.17
N THR A 229 -4.53 -18.55 -15.96
CA THR A 229 -5.89 -19.08 -15.73
C THR A 229 -6.97 -18.10 -16.23
N LYS A 230 -6.72 -16.80 -16.11
CA LYS A 230 -7.54 -15.73 -16.68
C LYS A 230 -6.65 -14.77 -17.47
N GLU A 231 -7.25 -13.98 -18.36
CA GLU A 231 -6.54 -12.91 -19.05
C GLU A 231 -6.09 -11.85 -18.04
N VAL A 232 -4.82 -11.47 -18.12
CA VAL A 232 -4.21 -10.39 -17.36
C VAL A 232 -3.81 -9.29 -18.34
N THR A 233 -4.17 -8.05 -18.04
CA THR A 233 -3.78 -6.89 -18.83
C THR A 233 -2.82 -6.00 -18.05
N VAL A 234 -1.68 -5.69 -18.64
CA VAL A 234 -0.62 -4.86 -18.05
C VAL A 234 -0.27 -3.70 -18.97
N CYS A 235 0.00 -2.53 -18.39
CA CYS A 235 0.59 -1.38 -19.06
C CYS A 235 2.00 -1.15 -18.50
N SER A 236 2.96 -0.78 -19.35
CA SER A 236 4.27 -0.33 -18.90
C SER A 236 4.90 0.69 -19.83
N THR A 237 5.75 1.57 -19.28
CA THR A 237 6.56 2.54 -20.04
C THR A 237 7.96 2.03 -20.40
N PHE A 238 8.45 0.91 -19.84
CA PHE A 238 9.87 0.55 -19.96
C PHE A 238 10.15 -0.92 -20.30
N HIS A 239 9.18 -1.82 -20.13
CA HIS A 239 9.41 -3.23 -20.45
C HIS A 239 9.46 -3.48 -21.97
N LYS A 240 10.17 -4.54 -22.37
CA LYS A 240 9.99 -5.18 -23.67
C LYS A 240 8.70 -6.01 -23.65
N ALA A 241 8.13 -6.27 -24.83
CA ALA A 241 6.92 -7.09 -24.97
C ALA A 241 7.13 -8.51 -24.40
N PHE A 242 8.27 -9.11 -24.73
CA PHE A 242 8.70 -10.39 -24.20
C PHE A 242 10.22 -10.41 -24.09
N SER A 243 10.72 -11.11 -23.07
CA SER A 243 12.16 -11.19 -22.77
C SER A 243 12.63 -12.64 -22.59
N GLY A 244 11.88 -13.63 -23.07
CA GLY A 244 12.22 -15.04 -22.89
C GLY A 244 11.89 -15.60 -21.50
N ALA A 245 11.22 -14.84 -20.64
CA ALA A 245 10.93 -15.28 -19.28
C ALA A 245 9.83 -16.35 -19.25
N THR A 246 9.98 -17.30 -18.32
CA THR A 246 8.98 -18.32 -18.00
C THR A 246 8.58 -18.25 -16.52
N VAL A 247 7.44 -18.84 -16.20
CA VAL A 247 6.97 -19.06 -14.83
C VAL A 247 6.43 -20.48 -14.69
N LYS A 248 6.80 -21.16 -13.60
CA LYS A 248 6.29 -22.48 -13.27
C LYS A 248 4.80 -22.40 -12.89
N ARG A 249 4.00 -23.28 -13.48
CA ARG A 249 2.58 -23.39 -13.24
C ARG A 249 2.15 -24.84 -13.15
N THR A 250 1.32 -25.15 -12.17
CA THR A 250 0.63 -26.45 -12.10
C THR A 250 -0.57 -26.42 -13.04
N VAL A 251 -0.64 -27.41 -13.92
CA VAL A 251 -1.73 -27.65 -14.86
C VAL A 251 -2.21 -29.09 -14.71
N LYS A 252 -3.50 -29.33 -14.96
CA LYS A 252 -4.08 -30.67 -14.90
C LYS A 252 -4.08 -31.25 -16.31
N GLU A 253 -3.38 -32.36 -16.51
CA GLU A 253 -3.29 -33.07 -17.78
C GLU A 253 -3.60 -34.55 -17.56
N ALA A 254 -4.51 -35.09 -18.37
CA ALA A 254 -4.98 -36.47 -18.25
C ALA A 254 -5.34 -36.90 -16.81
N GLY A 255 -5.90 -35.98 -16.01
CA GLY A 255 -6.27 -36.24 -14.61
C GLY A 255 -5.18 -35.94 -13.57
N HIS A 256 -3.92 -35.78 -13.97
CA HIS A 256 -2.78 -35.57 -13.08
C HIS A 256 -2.30 -34.12 -13.06
N TRP A 257 -1.78 -33.68 -11.91
CA TRP A 257 -1.18 -32.36 -11.76
C TRP A 257 0.28 -32.40 -12.19
N VAL A 258 0.62 -31.63 -13.22
CA VAL A 258 1.97 -31.51 -13.77
C VAL A 258 2.43 -30.07 -13.68
N VAL A 259 3.71 -29.86 -13.35
CA VAL A 259 4.33 -28.53 -13.37
C VAL A 259 4.91 -28.27 -14.76
N LYS A 260 4.53 -27.15 -15.38
CA LYS A 260 5.03 -26.71 -16.68
C LYS A 260 5.63 -25.31 -16.61
N ASP A 261 6.61 -25.06 -17.45
CA ASP A 261 7.12 -23.72 -17.72
C ASP A 261 6.23 -23.02 -18.74
N VAL A 262 5.60 -21.93 -18.30
CA VAL A 262 4.69 -21.13 -19.11
C VAL A 262 5.38 -19.82 -19.47
N PRO A 263 5.44 -19.42 -20.75
CA PRO A 263 5.94 -18.10 -21.15
C PRO A 263 5.21 -16.98 -20.42
N VAL A 264 5.95 -16.01 -19.88
CA VAL A 264 5.39 -14.87 -19.14
C VAL A 264 6.03 -13.56 -19.59
N PRO A 265 5.26 -12.49 -19.81
CA PRO A 265 5.84 -11.18 -20.07
C PRO A 265 6.68 -10.69 -18.89
N GLY A 266 7.83 -10.09 -19.16
CA GLY A 266 8.70 -9.51 -18.12
C GLY A 266 7.94 -8.54 -17.20
N ALA A 267 7.06 -7.72 -17.79
CA ALA A 267 6.21 -6.79 -17.04
C ALA A 267 5.30 -7.48 -16.00
N VAL A 268 4.74 -8.65 -16.33
CA VAL A 268 3.90 -9.43 -15.39
C VAL A 268 4.75 -10.03 -14.28
N LYS A 269 5.93 -10.56 -14.64
CA LYS A 269 6.87 -11.15 -13.68
C LYS A 269 7.34 -10.11 -12.65
N ASP A 270 7.79 -8.96 -13.13
CA ASP A 270 8.29 -7.88 -12.29
C ASP A 270 7.16 -7.24 -11.47
N TYR A 271 5.98 -7.05 -12.06
CA TYR A 271 4.80 -6.58 -11.33
C TYR A 271 4.50 -7.45 -10.12
N ASN A 272 4.44 -8.77 -10.30
CA ASN A 272 4.16 -9.70 -9.19
C ASN A 272 5.27 -9.69 -8.14
N LYS A 273 6.53 -9.56 -8.55
CA LYS A 273 7.68 -9.47 -7.65
C LYS A 273 7.60 -8.21 -6.76
N PHE A 274 7.44 -7.04 -7.37
CA PHE A 274 7.60 -5.75 -6.69
C PHE A 274 6.32 -5.22 -6.04
N MET A 275 5.14 -5.69 -6.45
CA MET A 275 3.90 -5.50 -5.68
C MET A 275 3.72 -6.57 -4.58
N GLY A 276 4.35 -7.75 -4.72
CA GLY A 276 4.15 -8.88 -3.83
C GLY A 276 4.68 -8.64 -2.41
N VAL A 277 5.88 -8.09 -2.27
CA VAL A 277 6.51 -7.76 -0.96
C VAL A 277 5.58 -6.89 -0.12
N ILE A 278 4.98 -5.90 -0.77
CA ILE A 278 4.15 -4.93 -0.08
C ILE A 278 2.78 -5.51 0.26
N ARG A 279 2.21 -6.41 -0.54
CA ARG A 279 1.03 -7.19 -0.15
C ARG A 279 1.25 -8.09 1.08
N LEU A 280 2.50 -8.48 1.37
CA LEU A 280 2.85 -9.24 2.58
C LEU A 280 3.06 -8.34 3.80
N SER A 281 3.42 -7.06 3.62
CA SER A 281 3.74 -6.14 4.72
C SER A 281 2.59 -5.89 5.72
N PRO A 282 1.30 -5.79 5.32
CA PRO A 282 0.19 -5.71 6.27
C PRO A 282 0.08 -6.94 7.18
N ASN A 283 0.50 -8.12 6.73
CA ASN A 283 0.48 -9.33 7.56
C ASN A 283 1.51 -9.21 8.68
N VAL A 284 2.70 -8.68 8.41
CA VAL A 284 3.73 -8.42 9.43
C VAL A 284 3.24 -7.36 10.43
N VAL A 285 2.68 -6.24 9.93
CA VAL A 285 2.10 -5.20 10.80
C VAL A 285 0.98 -5.76 11.66
N TYR A 286 0.12 -6.63 11.11
CA TYR A 286 -0.97 -7.28 11.83
C TYR A 286 -0.48 -8.09 13.05
N PHE A 287 0.64 -8.81 12.92
CA PHE A 287 1.19 -9.59 14.04
C PHE A 287 1.71 -8.73 15.20
N TYR A 288 2.24 -7.54 14.91
CA TYR A 288 2.87 -6.65 15.91
C TYR A 288 2.01 -5.44 16.30
N THR A 289 0.73 -5.51 15.96
CA THR A 289 -0.20 -4.39 16.09
C THR A 289 -0.55 -4.10 17.57
N THR A 290 -0.47 -2.82 17.96
CA THR A 290 -0.79 -2.32 19.31
C THR A 290 -2.25 -1.82 19.47
N PHE A 291 -3.11 -2.04 18.46
CA PHE A 291 -4.51 -1.58 18.36
C PHE A 291 -5.47 -2.07 19.47
N ARG A 292 -4.98 -2.70 20.55
CA ARG A 292 -5.81 -3.20 21.66
C ARG A 292 -6.15 -2.14 22.71
N PHE A 293 -5.44 -1.01 22.74
CA PHE A 293 -5.84 0.13 23.56
C PHE A 293 -6.97 0.90 22.87
N LYS A 294 -8.22 0.60 23.23
CA LYS A 294 -9.41 1.25 22.65
C LYS A 294 -9.38 2.78 22.78
N SER A 295 -8.68 3.33 23.76
CA SER A 295 -8.50 4.78 23.92
C SER A 295 -7.59 5.39 22.84
N LEU A 296 -6.65 4.63 22.25
CA LEU A 296 -5.77 5.15 21.20
C LEU A 296 -6.54 5.59 19.94
N TYR A 297 -7.67 4.96 19.64
CA TYR A 297 -8.50 5.35 18.50
C TYR A 297 -9.11 6.75 18.65
N TYR A 298 -9.28 7.23 19.88
CA TYR A 298 -9.93 8.51 20.16
C TYR A 298 -8.98 9.71 20.19
N PHE A 299 -7.65 9.52 20.18
CA PHE A 299 -6.70 10.63 20.01
C PHE A 299 -6.81 11.31 18.65
N PHE A 300 -7.40 10.60 17.69
CA PHE A 300 -7.56 11.02 16.30
C PHE A 300 -8.96 11.60 16.00
N VAL A 301 -9.81 11.77 17.02
CA VAL A 301 -11.11 12.48 16.97
C VAL A 301 -10.98 13.77 17.74
#